data_AF-A0A0G1GJQ8-F1
#
_entry.id   AF-A0A0G1GJQ8-F1
#
_cell.length_a   1.000
_cell.length_b   1.000
_cell.length_c   1.000
_cell.angle_alpha   90.00
_cell.angle_beta   90.00
_cell.angle_gamma   90.00
#
_symmetry.space_group_name_H-M   'P 1'
#
loop_
_entity.id
_entity.type
_entity.pdbx_description
1 polymer ?
#
loop_
_entity_poly.entity_id
_entity_poly.type
_entity_poly.pdbx_seq_one_letter_code
_entity_poly.pdbx_strand_id
1 'polypeptide(L)'
;MKVDAHCAFDKGFDVKMMNDMQDDWTMVPIMRNLHAFNWVCPDGHIRYQGPSGPCTACNKETVRDVVWIAKNNPQSTSYCFDSEPHFQYFNEFKKRPGGKGDLTESMSLQGSCFMLTRDKYWELNICDENFGSWGSQGIEVAVKTWLSGGRVMVNHKTWYAHMFRTQGGDFGFPYQLSGSAVSHAKKTAKDLFFAGTWEKQIRPLSWLIEKFWPVPGWKPEDLAKLKGGVSTGCLYYTDNSLDETVARVCQRQLKKAINGKKLVSVSLKPMDFGQNIVLDLKRGYLTMFKQILAGLEALDTDVVFFCEHDVLYHPSHFEFTPPKQDVFYYNGNYWFLRLTDGFALHYDVSPLSGLVAYREPLIKHFKERIALVEKEGFSYNIGFEPMTHGRIDWKTKYGFEVYHSSSPNIDISHGKNVTQKRWTQDKFRRKPTNWTEANIDTIPGWDNVRRLLNFADPV
;
A
#
# COMPACT_ATOMS: atom_id res chain seq x y z
N MET A 1 27.51 22.96 -8.63
CA MET A 1 26.85 22.23 -9.72
C MET A 1 27.47 20.84 -9.82
N LYS A 2 26.67 19.80 -10.03
CA LYS A 2 27.14 18.46 -10.39
C LYS A 2 26.83 18.20 -11.86
N VAL A 3 27.74 17.56 -12.59
CA VAL A 3 27.47 17.04 -13.94
C VAL A 3 28.26 15.78 -14.27
N ASP A 4 27.72 14.94 -15.15
CA ASP A 4 28.43 13.80 -15.74
C ASP A 4 29.49 14.27 -16.76
N ALA A 5 30.54 13.46 -16.95
CA ALA A 5 31.70 13.80 -17.78
C ALA A 5 31.45 13.79 -19.30
N HIS A 6 30.23 13.48 -19.75
CA HIS A 6 29.88 13.30 -21.16
C HIS A 6 28.63 14.11 -21.52
N CYS A 7 28.75 15.42 -21.32
CA CYS A 7 27.69 16.38 -21.52
C CYS A 7 28.10 17.53 -22.45
N ALA A 8 27.10 18.19 -23.04
CA ALA A 8 27.23 19.48 -23.72
C ALA A 8 26.24 20.48 -23.12
N PHE A 9 26.50 21.78 -23.26
CA PHE A 9 25.67 22.83 -22.67
C PHE A 9 25.29 23.89 -23.70
N ASP A 10 24.16 24.54 -23.43
CA ASP A 10 23.78 25.77 -24.12
C ASP A 10 24.78 26.90 -23.87
N LYS A 11 24.84 27.85 -24.80
CA LYS A 11 25.63 29.07 -24.60
C LYS A 11 25.02 29.91 -23.47
N GLY A 12 25.84 30.28 -22.49
CA GLY A 12 25.42 31.05 -21.30
C GLY A 12 24.54 30.24 -20.34
N PHE A 13 24.69 28.91 -20.34
CA PHE A 13 23.95 28.00 -19.47
C PHE A 13 23.96 28.42 -18.00
N ASP A 14 25.14 28.72 -17.46
CA ASP A 14 25.36 29.14 -16.08
C ASP A 14 24.61 30.43 -15.73
N VAL A 15 24.74 31.47 -16.57
CA VAL A 15 24.04 32.76 -16.38
C VAL A 15 22.52 32.57 -16.41
N LYS A 16 22.01 31.79 -17.38
CA LYS A 16 20.58 31.52 -17.51
C LYS A 16 20.03 30.73 -16.32
N MET A 17 20.79 29.76 -15.80
CA MET A 17 20.42 29.03 -14.59
C MET A 17 20.40 29.96 -13.37
N MET A 18 21.50 30.70 -13.13
CA MET A 18 21.63 31.59 -11.97
C MET A 18 20.58 32.71 -11.94
N ASN A 19 20.15 33.22 -13.10
CA ASN A 19 19.18 34.30 -13.18
C ASN A 19 17.81 33.97 -12.56
N ASP A 20 17.39 32.70 -12.60
CA ASP A 20 16.07 32.26 -12.11
C ASP A 20 16.15 31.49 -10.77
N MET A 21 17.35 31.09 -10.37
CA MET A 21 17.58 30.23 -9.22
C MET A 21 17.29 30.95 -7.90
N GLN A 22 16.67 30.23 -6.96
CA GLN A 22 16.49 30.67 -5.58
C GLN A 22 17.36 29.82 -4.64
N ASP A 23 17.65 30.35 -3.45
CA ASP A 23 18.58 29.70 -2.50
C ASP A 23 18.12 28.32 -2.03
N ASP A 24 16.81 28.10 -1.95
CA ASP A 24 16.16 26.87 -1.53
C ASP A 24 15.78 25.95 -2.70
N TRP A 25 16.24 26.26 -3.92
CA TRP A 25 15.96 25.46 -5.11
C TRP A 25 17.10 24.51 -5.45
N THR A 26 16.72 23.31 -5.88
CA THR A 26 17.57 22.50 -6.76
C THR A 26 17.07 22.68 -8.18
N MET A 27 17.92 23.21 -9.05
CA MET A 27 17.58 23.56 -10.41
C MET A 27 18.30 22.65 -11.43
N VAL A 28 17.59 22.27 -12.49
CA VAL A 28 18.14 21.54 -13.64
C VAL A 28 17.72 22.24 -14.95
N PRO A 29 18.55 22.24 -16.00
CA PRO A 29 18.11 22.66 -17.34
C PRO A 29 17.29 21.59 -18.05
N ILE A 30 16.72 21.93 -19.22
CA ILE A 30 16.18 20.91 -20.14
C ILE A 30 17.25 19.89 -20.49
N MET A 31 16.94 18.61 -20.33
CA MET A 31 17.80 17.52 -20.79
C MET A 31 17.53 17.16 -22.25
N ARG A 32 18.60 17.16 -23.04
CA ARG A 32 18.66 16.69 -24.43
C ARG A 32 19.52 15.42 -24.53
N ASN A 33 19.43 14.74 -25.67
CA ASN A 33 20.34 13.64 -25.99
C ASN A 33 21.57 14.19 -26.71
N LEU A 34 22.76 13.81 -26.27
CA LEU A 34 24.02 14.12 -26.95
C LEU A 34 24.34 13.04 -27.98
N HIS A 35 24.46 13.45 -29.24
CA HIS A 35 25.05 12.67 -30.32
C HIS A 35 26.55 13.00 -30.38
N ALA A 36 27.39 12.22 -29.70
CA ALA A 36 28.81 12.46 -29.56
C ALA A 36 29.62 12.09 -30.82
N PHE A 37 29.31 10.96 -31.46
CA PHE A 37 30.07 10.48 -32.63
C PHE A 37 29.24 9.58 -33.55
N ASN A 38 29.73 9.43 -34.78
CA ASN A 38 29.32 8.40 -35.72
C ASN A 38 30.41 7.33 -35.87
N TRP A 39 30.02 6.13 -36.27
CA TRP A 39 30.89 5.13 -36.87
C TRP A 39 30.88 5.31 -38.38
N VAL A 40 32.04 5.51 -39.00
CA VAL A 40 32.19 5.75 -40.46
C VAL A 40 33.12 4.71 -41.05
N CYS A 41 32.78 4.15 -42.22
CA CYS A 41 33.63 3.22 -42.95
C CYS A 41 34.24 3.85 -44.22
N PRO A 42 35.25 3.21 -44.84
CA PRO A 42 35.90 3.72 -46.07
C PRO A 42 34.95 3.94 -47.26
N ASP A 43 33.81 3.24 -47.28
CA ASP A 43 32.81 3.36 -48.36
C ASP A 43 31.76 4.45 -48.08
N GLY A 44 31.93 5.23 -47.00
CA GLY A 44 31.07 6.38 -46.67
C GLY A 44 29.78 6.05 -45.90
N HIS A 45 29.57 4.79 -45.49
CA HIS A 45 28.42 4.44 -44.65
C HIS A 45 28.60 5.00 -43.22
N ILE A 46 27.51 5.53 -42.66
CA ILE A 46 27.46 6.15 -41.33
C ILE A 46 26.52 5.34 -40.43
N ARG A 47 26.97 5.02 -39.21
CA ARG A 47 26.15 4.44 -38.14
C ARG A 47 26.21 5.32 -36.90
N TYR A 48 25.05 5.60 -36.31
CA TYR A 48 24.92 6.36 -35.06
C TYR A 48 25.74 5.75 -33.91
N GLN A 49 26.14 6.56 -32.92
CA GLN A 49 26.86 6.09 -31.73
C GLN A 49 26.22 4.83 -31.12
N GLY A 50 27.08 3.92 -30.67
CA GLY A 50 26.72 2.60 -30.18
C GLY A 50 27.97 1.75 -29.96
N PRO A 51 27.81 0.44 -29.69
CA PRO A 51 28.92 -0.50 -29.55
C PRO A 51 29.88 -0.45 -30.75
N SER A 52 31.16 -0.72 -30.51
CA SER A 52 32.12 -0.89 -31.62
C SER A 52 31.77 -2.11 -32.48
N GLY A 53 32.22 -2.07 -33.73
CA GLY A 53 32.04 -3.17 -34.67
C GLY A 53 32.14 -2.70 -36.13
N PRO A 54 32.29 -3.64 -37.07
CA PRO A 54 32.39 -3.33 -38.49
C PRO A 54 31.11 -2.66 -39.02
N CYS A 55 31.22 -2.09 -40.21
CA CYS A 55 30.10 -1.53 -40.95
C CYS A 55 29.09 -2.64 -41.27
N THR A 56 27.80 -2.41 -40.99
CA THR A 56 26.75 -3.41 -41.25
C THR A 56 26.42 -3.59 -42.74
N ALA A 57 26.85 -2.65 -43.60
CA ALA A 57 26.59 -2.69 -45.04
C ALA A 57 27.75 -3.30 -45.85
N CYS A 58 29.00 -2.90 -45.58
CA CYS A 58 30.17 -3.39 -46.33
C CYS A 58 31.14 -4.26 -45.53
N ASN A 59 30.86 -4.52 -44.24
CA ASN A 59 31.66 -5.34 -43.34
C ASN A 59 33.12 -4.87 -43.11
N LYS A 60 33.46 -3.65 -43.54
CA LYS A 60 34.77 -3.02 -43.29
C LYS A 60 34.86 -2.41 -41.90
N GLU A 61 36.08 -2.22 -41.42
CA GLU A 61 36.37 -1.53 -40.17
C GLU A 61 35.77 -0.11 -40.17
N THR A 62 35.31 0.33 -38.99
CA THR A 62 34.76 1.69 -38.81
C THR A 62 35.65 2.50 -37.87
N VAL A 63 35.76 3.79 -38.15
CA VAL A 63 36.43 4.77 -37.30
C VAL A 63 35.38 5.67 -36.64
N ARG A 64 35.73 6.24 -35.48
CA ARG A 64 34.86 7.22 -34.79
C ARG A 64 35.05 8.60 -35.40
N ASP A 65 33.96 9.16 -35.90
CA ASP A 65 33.87 10.55 -36.33
C ASP A 65 33.14 11.36 -35.25
N VAL A 66 33.84 12.25 -34.53
CA VAL A 66 33.28 13.00 -33.40
C VAL A 66 32.48 14.19 -33.93
N VAL A 67 31.17 14.21 -33.66
CA VAL A 67 30.25 15.25 -34.15
C VAL A 67 29.68 16.15 -33.04
N TRP A 68 29.60 15.64 -31.80
CA TRP A 68 29.20 16.39 -30.59
C TRP A 68 27.93 17.27 -30.73
N ILE A 69 26.87 16.70 -31.29
CA ILE A 69 25.61 17.39 -31.60
C ILE A 69 24.63 17.22 -30.43
N ALA A 70 24.26 18.32 -29.78
CA ALA A 70 23.14 18.35 -28.85
C ALA A 70 21.82 18.26 -29.61
N LYS A 71 21.18 17.10 -29.62
CA LYS A 71 19.94 16.88 -30.38
C LYS A 71 18.83 17.78 -29.84
N ASN A 72 18.08 18.43 -30.74
CA ASN A 72 16.96 19.27 -30.32
C ASN A 72 15.80 18.45 -29.74
N ASN A 73 15.66 17.17 -30.11
CA ASN A 73 14.65 16.25 -29.59
C ASN A 73 15.28 14.87 -29.26
N PRO A 74 14.81 14.19 -28.19
CA PRO A 74 13.77 14.60 -27.25
C PRO A 74 14.24 15.67 -26.25
N GLN A 75 13.28 16.35 -25.61
CA GLN A 75 13.51 17.27 -24.49
C GLN A 75 12.75 16.81 -23.24
N SER A 76 13.49 16.60 -22.15
CA SER A 76 12.90 16.22 -20.87
C SER A 76 12.78 17.43 -19.95
N THR A 77 11.58 17.66 -19.42
CA THR A 77 11.23 18.84 -18.64
C THR A 77 10.51 18.52 -17.32
N SER A 78 10.29 17.24 -17.01
CA SER A 78 9.67 16.80 -15.76
C SER A 78 9.98 15.32 -15.52
N TYR A 79 10.18 14.97 -14.25
CA TYR A 79 10.60 13.67 -13.78
C TYR A 79 9.86 13.29 -12.49
N CYS A 80 9.72 11.99 -12.24
CA CYS A 80 9.13 11.44 -11.02
C CYS A 80 9.84 10.13 -10.62
N PHE A 81 9.30 9.46 -9.61
CA PHE A 81 9.66 8.11 -9.23
C PHE A 81 8.41 7.35 -8.78
N ASP A 82 8.45 6.02 -8.83
CA ASP A 82 7.36 5.13 -8.38
C ASP A 82 7.51 4.68 -6.91
N SER A 83 6.60 3.83 -6.43
CA SER A 83 6.64 3.28 -5.07
C SER A 83 7.82 2.34 -4.78
N GLU A 84 8.57 1.91 -5.81
CA GLU A 84 9.77 1.08 -5.73
C GLU A 84 11.08 1.89 -5.96
N PRO A 85 11.11 3.09 -5.37
CA PRO A 85 11.87 4.28 -5.79
C PRO A 85 12.66 4.12 -7.10
N HIS A 86 11.96 3.90 -8.21
CA HIS A 86 12.55 3.85 -9.53
C HIS A 86 12.24 5.13 -10.31
N PHE A 87 13.29 5.75 -10.85
CA PHE A 87 13.20 7.00 -11.60
C PHE A 87 12.38 6.85 -12.88
N GLN A 88 11.58 7.87 -13.20
CA GLN A 88 10.77 7.91 -14.40
C GLN A 88 10.73 9.32 -15.03
N TYR A 89 10.55 9.36 -16.34
CA TYR A 89 10.21 10.59 -17.07
C TYR A 89 8.71 10.88 -16.92
N PHE A 90 8.33 12.11 -16.61
CA PHE A 90 6.95 12.43 -16.27
C PHE A 90 6.24 13.24 -17.37
N ASN A 91 5.98 12.59 -18.50
CA ASN A 91 5.42 13.25 -19.69
C ASN A 91 3.98 13.75 -19.49
N GLU A 92 3.21 13.12 -18.62
CA GLU A 92 1.83 13.51 -18.29
C GLU A 92 1.80 14.83 -17.52
N PHE A 93 2.78 15.08 -16.64
CA PHE A 93 2.85 16.32 -15.87
C PHE A 93 3.06 17.55 -16.77
N LYS A 94 3.85 17.40 -17.86
CA LYS A 94 4.08 18.45 -18.87
C LYS A 94 2.79 18.98 -19.51
N LYS A 95 1.72 18.18 -19.51
CA LYS A 95 0.42 18.56 -20.09
C LYS A 95 -0.44 19.37 -19.11
N ARG A 96 -0.10 19.37 -17.81
CA ARG A 96 -0.84 20.04 -16.73
C ARG A 96 -0.44 21.52 -16.65
N PRO A 97 -1.26 22.39 -16.03
CA PRO A 97 -0.91 23.79 -15.83
C PRO A 97 0.47 24.00 -15.15
N GLY A 98 0.80 23.17 -14.14
CA GLY A 98 2.10 23.23 -13.45
C GLY A 98 3.31 22.71 -14.24
N GLY A 99 3.08 22.09 -15.40
CA GLY A 99 4.12 21.62 -16.33
C GLY A 99 4.40 22.56 -17.50
N LYS A 100 3.80 23.76 -17.49
CA LYS A 100 3.90 24.77 -18.55
C LYS A 100 4.69 25.99 -18.05
N GLY A 101 5.23 26.76 -18.99
CA GLY A 101 5.97 27.99 -18.74
C GLY A 101 7.47 27.83 -18.95
N ASP A 102 8.24 28.83 -18.53
CA ASP A 102 9.70 28.84 -18.64
C ASP A 102 10.40 28.09 -17.50
N LEU A 103 9.66 27.82 -16.41
CA LEU A 103 10.10 27.03 -15.26
C LEU A 103 9.04 25.98 -14.95
N THR A 104 9.47 24.72 -14.81
CA THR A 104 8.57 23.62 -14.46
C THR A 104 8.98 22.99 -13.14
N GLU A 105 8.04 22.83 -12.21
CA GLU A 105 8.29 21.99 -11.04
C GLU A 105 8.47 20.52 -11.45
N SER A 106 9.43 19.84 -10.83
CA SER A 106 9.67 18.42 -11.09
C SER A 106 9.71 17.65 -9.79
N MET A 107 9.02 16.51 -9.71
CA MET A 107 9.00 15.68 -8.51
C MET A 107 10.37 15.06 -8.23
N SER A 108 11.09 14.71 -9.29
CA SER A 108 12.42 14.12 -9.26
C SER A 108 13.37 14.85 -10.22
N LEU A 109 14.59 14.34 -10.39
CA LEU A 109 15.53 14.69 -11.46
C LEU A 109 16.36 13.46 -11.86
N GLN A 110 17.02 13.49 -13.02
CA GLN A 110 17.73 12.29 -13.53
C GLN A 110 19.04 12.01 -12.76
N GLY A 111 19.73 13.05 -12.29
CA GLY A 111 20.94 12.95 -11.47
C GLY A 111 22.24 13.29 -12.23
N SER A 112 22.25 13.25 -13.56
CA SER A 112 23.43 13.55 -14.39
C SER A 112 23.79 15.04 -14.44
N CYS A 113 22.88 15.93 -14.06
CA CYS A 113 23.12 17.37 -13.99
C CYS A 113 22.17 18.00 -12.97
N PHE A 114 22.70 18.78 -12.03
CA PHE A 114 21.90 19.63 -11.14
C PHE A 114 22.72 20.76 -10.50
N MET A 115 22.03 21.82 -10.11
CA MET A 115 22.59 22.99 -9.44
C MET A 115 21.77 23.33 -8.20
N LEU A 116 22.47 23.60 -7.10
CA LEU A 116 21.94 24.06 -5.82
C LEU A 116 23.01 24.95 -5.16
N THR A 117 22.64 25.75 -4.18
CA THR A 117 23.61 26.55 -3.42
C THR A 117 24.56 25.65 -2.65
N ARG A 118 25.78 26.14 -2.42
CA ARG A 118 26.79 25.40 -1.63
C ARG A 118 26.29 25.13 -0.22
N ASP A 119 25.57 26.09 0.36
CA ASP A 119 25.02 25.97 1.71
C ASP A 119 23.96 24.86 1.77
N LYS A 120 23.03 24.79 0.80
CA LYS A 120 22.07 23.69 0.72
C LYS A 120 22.70 22.34 0.44
N TYR A 121 23.80 22.29 -0.32
CA TYR A 121 24.53 21.04 -0.56
C TYR A 121 25.01 20.41 0.76
N TRP A 122 25.65 21.21 1.62
CA TRP A 122 26.13 20.74 2.92
C TRP A 122 24.99 20.58 3.94
N GLU A 123 24.06 21.53 3.97
CA GLU A 123 22.90 21.47 4.87
C GLU A 123 22.10 20.19 4.65
N LEU A 124 21.78 19.83 3.41
CA LEU A 124 20.93 18.67 3.13
C LEU A 124 21.73 17.36 3.03
N ASN A 125 23.05 17.40 3.21
CA ASN A 125 23.95 16.27 2.97
C ASN A 125 23.70 15.64 1.58
N ILE A 126 23.75 16.46 0.53
CA ILE A 126 23.46 16.00 -0.84
C ILE A 126 24.61 15.12 -1.36
N CYS A 127 24.26 14.02 -2.05
CA CYS A 127 25.20 12.96 -2.46
C CYS A 127 25.76 12.23 -1.23
N ASP A 128 24.86 11.84 -0.33
CA ASP A 128 25.17 11.07 0.86
C ASP A 128 25.81 9.73 0.50
N GLU A 129 27.02 9.49 1.00
CA GLU A 129 27.82 8.29 0.72
C GLU A 129 27.10 7.00 1.17
N ASN A 130 26.14 7.07 2.09
CA ASN A 130 25.33 5.93 2.50
C ASN A 130 24.49 5.33 1.35
N PHE A 131 24.14 6.12 0.33
CA PHE A 131 23.44 5.60 -0.87
C PHE A 131 24.36 4.73 -1.73
N GLY A 132 25.67 4.79 -1.53
CA GLY A 132 26.67 4.08 -2.33
C GLY A 132 26.93 4.74 -3.68
N SER A 133 27.58 4.00 -4.58
CA SER A 133 28.14 4.55 -5.81
C SER A 133 27.16 4.69 -6.97
N TRP A 134 26.03 3.98 -6.97
CA TRP A 134 25.11 3.97 -8.10
C TRP A 134 23.67 3.66 -7.72
N GLY A 135 22.73 4.41 -8.32
CA GLY A 135 21.29 4.30 -8.10
C GLY A 135 20.76 5.45 -7.23
N SER A 136 19.52 5.86 -7.49
CA SER A 136 18.74 6.79 -6.68
C SER A 136 19.30 8.21 -6.44
N GLN A 137 20.49 8.61 -6.92
CA GLN A 137 21.03 9.97 -6.71
C GLN A 137 20.02 11.07 -7.08
N GLY A 138 19.36 10.93 -8.24
CA GLY A 138 18.36 11.92 -8.65
C GLY A 138 17.15 11.99 -7.72
N ILE A 139 16.72 10.85 -7.17
CA ILE A 139 15.64 10.77 -6.18
C ILE A 139 16.10 11.36 -4.85
N GLU A 140 17.28 10.99 -4.37
CA GLU A 140 17.88 11.50 -3.14
C GLU A 140 17.93 13.03 -3.15
N VAL A 141 18.55 13.62 -4.18
CA VAL A 141 18.70 15.08 -4.31
C VAL A 141 17.33 15.76 -4.32
N ALA A 142 16.40 15.25 -5.13
CA ALA A 142 15.09 15.86 -5.29
C ALA A 142 14.23 15.75 -4.02
N VAL A 143 14.19 14.56 -3.41
CA VAL A 143 13.37 14.30 -2.22
C VAL A 143 13.94 15.05 -1.02
N LYS A 144 15.27 15.10 -0.83
CA LYS A 144 15.87 15.93 0.22
C LYS A 144 15.49 17.40 0.07
N THR A 145 15.57 17.93 -1.16
CA THR A 145 15.17 19.31 -1.46
C THR A 145 13.68 19.56 -1.15
N TRP A 146 12.78 18.70 -1.62
CA TRP A 146 11.34 18.87 -1.43
C TRP A 146 10.89 18.73 0.02
N LEU A 147 11.39 17.69 0.70
CA LEU A 147 10.97 17.33 2.05
C LEU A 147 11.56 18.25 3.12
N SER A 148 12.66 18.96 2.82
CA SER A 148 13.20 20.02 3.68
C SER A 148 12.59 21.41 3.41
N GLY A 149 11.59 21.50 2.53
CA GLY A 149 10.84 22.74 2.26
C GLY A 149 11.14 23.45 0.94
N GLY A 150 12.25 23.09 0.28
CA GLY A 150 12.67 23.66 -0.99
C GLY A 150 11.87 23.18 -2.20
N ARG A 151 12.36 23.49 -3.40
CA ARG A 151 11.70 23.15 -4.68
C ARG A 151 12.69 22.61 -5.70
N VAL A 152 12.23 21.69 -6.52
CA VAL A 152 13.00 21.18 -7.67
C VAL A 152 12.41 21.74 -8.95
N MET A 153 13.24 22.49 -9.70
CA MET A 153 12.81 23.29 -10.83
C MET A 153 13.59 22.93 -12.09
N VAL A 154 12.90 22.79 -13.22
CA VAL A 154 13.50 22.67 -14.55
C VAL A 154 13.45 24.02 -15.26
N ASN A 155 14.60 24.57 -15.65
CA ASN A 155 14.70 25.80 -16.42
C ASN A 155 14.63 25.52 -17.92
N HIS A 156 13.63 26.11 -18.59
CA HIS A 156 13.40 25.93 -20.03
C HIS A 156 14.21 26.90 -20.90
N LYS A 157 14.78 27.95 -20.31
CA LYS A 157 15.57 28.97 -21.04
C LYS A 157 16.94 28.47 -21.46
N THR A 158 17.34 27.29 -20.97
CA THR A 158 18.63 26.67 -21.28
C THR A 158 18.54 25.15 -21.28
N TRP A 159 19.61 24.49 -21.74
CA TRP A 159 19.65 23.04 -21.90
C TRP A 159 21.05 22.48 -21.60
N TYR A 160 21.08 21.20 -21.24
CA TYR A 160 22.27 20.35 -21.35
C TYR A 160 21.94 19.12 -22.18
N ALA A 161 22.92 18.54 -22.84
CA ALA A 161 22.79 17.29 -23.57
C ALA A 161 23.64 16.22 -22.92
N HIS A 162 23.07 15.03 -22.68
CA HIS A 162 23.73 13.90 -22.03
C HIS A 162 23.91 12.73 -23.01
N MET A 163 25.09 12.11 -23.01
CA MET A 163 25.36 10.93 -23.84
C MET A 163 24.88 9.65 -23.13
N PHE A 164 23.69 9.18 -23.49
CA PHE A 164 23.14 7.93 -22.95
C PHE A 164 23.91 6.69 -23.45
N ARG A 165 24.38 5.88 -22.50
CA ARG A 165 25.17 4.65 -22.71
C ARG A 165 24.36 3.38 -22.43
N THR A 166 23.22 3.22 -23.11
CA THR A 166 22.24 2.15 -22.83
C THR A 166 22.32 0.94 -23.77
N GLN A 167 23.23 0.93 -24.74
CA GLN A 167 23.28 -0.11 -25.79
C GLN A 167 24.16 -1.33 -25.44
N GLY A 168 24.80 -1.34 -24.26
CA GLY A 168 25.65 -2.46 -23.82
C GLY A 168 27.00 -2.53 -24.57
N GLY A 169 27.67 -3.68 -24.46
CA GLY A 169 29.02 -3.87 -25.01
C GLY A 169 30.04 -2.88 -24.43
N ASP A 170 30.95 -2.40 -25.27
CA ASP A 170 31.92 -1.35 -24.94
C ASP A 170 31.30 0.06 -24.88
N PHE A 171 30.03 0.21 -25.26
CA PHE A 171 29.24 1.44 -25.16
C PHE A 171 28.26 1.43 -23.97
N GLY A 172 28.40 0.48 -23.05
CA GLY A 172 27.72 0.43 -21.75
C GLY A 172 28.48 1.18 -20.65
N PHE A 173 28.18 0.96 -19.37
CA PHE A 173 28.91 1.61 -18.26
C PHE A 173 30.40 1.20 -18.24
N PRO A 174 31.33 2.11 -17.93
CA PRO A 174 32.77 1.82 -17.96
C PRO A 174 33.27 1.03 -16.73
N TYR A 175 32.36 0.57 -15.86
CA TYR A 175 32.63 -0.19 -14.64
C TYR A 175 31.53 -1.22 -14.42
N GLN A 176 31.82 -2.24 -13.62
CA GLN A 176 30.82 -3.26 -13.27
C GLN A 176 29.76 -2.67 -12.35
N LEU A 177 28.50 -2.84 -12.71
CA LEU A 177 27.35 -2.52 -11.88
C LEU A 177 26.84 -3.79 -11.22
N SER A 178 26.87 -3.86 -9.89
CA SER A 178 26.20 -4.94 -9.16
C SER A 178 24.74 -4.58 -8.94
N GLY A 179 23.83 -5.55 -9.16
CA GLY A 179 22.43 -5.38 -8.79
C GLY A 179 22.24 -5.07 -7.29
N SER A 180 23.16 -5.57 -6.45
CA SER A 180 23.16 -5.31 -5.00
C SER A 180 23.36 -3.84 -4.65
N ALA A 181 24.20 -3.09 -5.40
CA ALA A 181 24.40 -1.66 -5.16
C ALA A 181 23.12 -0.86 -5.44
N VAL A 182 22.41 -1.20 -6.53
CA VAL A 182 21.12 -0.58 -6.87
C VAL A 182 20.08 -0.89 -5.80
N SER A 183 20.00 -2.14 -5.35
CA SER A 183 19.10 -2.55 -4.26
C SER A 183 19.41 -1.83 -2.95
N HIS A 184 20.68 -1.64 -2.62
CA HIS A 184 21.12 -0.89 -1.43
C HIS A 184 20.69 0.58 -1.49
N ALA A 185 20.90 1.26 -2.63
CA ALA A 185 20.46 2.64 -2.82
C ALA A 185 18.94 2.80 -2.70
N LYS A 186 18.16 1.86 -3.27
CA LYS A 186 16.70 1.83 -3.13
C LYS A 186 16.25 1.59 -1.69
N LYS A 187 16.90 0.65 -0.99
CA LYS A 187 16.60 0.38 0.42
C LYS A 187 16.87 1.63 1.27
N THR A 188 18.02 2.27 1.07
CA THR A 188 18.38 3.52 1.78
C THR A 188 17.35 4.63 1.52
N ALA A 189 16.88 4.79 0.28
CA ALA A 189 15.80 5.73 -0.04
C ALA A 189 14.49 5.41 0.71
N LYS A 190 14.11 4.12 0.80
CA LYS A 190 12.93 3.68 1.54
C LYS A 190 13.07 3.95 3.04
N ASP A 191 14.19 3.54 3.62
CA ASP A 191 14.45 3.68 5.06
C ASP A 191 14.43 5.16 5.48
N LEU A 192 15.05 6.05 4.68
CA LEU A 192 15.11 7.48 5.00
C LEU A 192 13.78 8.20 4.74
N PHE A 193 13.21 8.06 3.54
CA PHE A 193 12.13 8.95 3.09
C PHE A 193 10.74 8.34 3.20
N PHE A 194 10.61 7.02 2.97
CA PHE A 194 9.31 6.35 2.99
C PHE A 194 8.89 6.03 4.42
N ALA A 195 9.85 5.65 5.28
CA ALA A 195 9.62 5.49 6.71
C ALA A 195 9.65 6.83 7.49
N GLY A 196 10.01 7.95 6.83
CA GLY A 196 10.03 9.28 7.45
C GLY A 196 11.08 9.45 8.54
N THR A 197 12.22 8.78 8.41
CA THR A 197 13.28 8.77 9.44
C THR A 197 14.38 9.81 9.19
N TRP A 198 14.37 10.47 8.03
CA TRP A 198 15.36 11.49 7.72
C TRP A 198 15.18 12.76 8.59
N GLU A 199 16.20 13.13 9.34
CA GLU A 199 16.15 14.16 10.38
C GLU A 199 15.70 15.56 9.92
N LYS A 200 15.92 15.90 8.64
CA LYS A 200 15.56 17.22 8.07
C LYS A 200 14.22 17.22 7.36
N GLN A 201 13.47 16.13 7.46
CA GLN A 201 12.17 15.97 6.85
C GLN A 201 11.10 16.80 7.59
N ILE A 202 10.70 17.94 7.00
CA ILE A 202 9.62 18.79 7.53
C ILE A 202 8.26 18.52 6.87
N ARG A 203 8.26 17.85 5.70
CA ARG A 203 7.04 17.42 4.99
C ARG A 203 7.04 15.89 4.87
N PRO A 204 5.90 15.20 5.06
CA PRO A 204 5.84 13.76 4.84
C PRO A 204 5.96 13.44 3.34
N LEU A 205 6.41 12.24 3.00
CA LEU A 205 6.49 11.82 1.59
C LEU A 205 5.11 11.86 0.91
N SER A 206 4.04 11.54 1.63
CA SER A 206 2.65 11.64 1.15
C SER A 206 2.33 13.02 0.56
N TRP A 207 2.77 14.10 1.21
CA TRP A 207 2.58 15.47 0.71
C TRP A 207 3.22 15.67 -0.67
N LEU A 208 4.42 15.12 -0.89
CA LEU A 208 5.11 15.24 -2.18
C LEU A 208 4.37 14.46 -3.27
N ILE A 209 3.90 13.26 -2.95
CA ILE A 209 3.12 12.44 -3.89
C ILE A 209 1.81 13.15 -4.27
N GLU A 210 1.11 13.73 -3.29
CA GLU A 210 -0.14 14.49 -3.53
C GLU A 210 0.07 15.70 -4.42
N LYS A 211 1.14 16.48 -4.17
CA LYS A 211 1.47 17.66 -4.96
C LYS A 211 1.58 17.36 -6.46
N PHE A 212 2.07 16.17 -6.80
CA PHE A 212 2.27 15.74 -8.19
C PHE A 212 1.22 14.72 -8.68
N TRP A 213 0.20 14.42 -7.87
CA TRP A 213 -0.80 13.41 -8.18
C TRP A 213 -1.61 13.74 -9.45
N PRO A 214 -1.96 12.74 -10.29
CA PRO A 214 -1.54 11.33 -10.25
C PRO A 214 -0.09 11.15 -10.69
N VAL A 215 0.67 10.27 -10.02
CA VAL A 215 2.07 9.96 -10.35
C VAL A 215 2.18 8.55 -10.96
N PRO A 216 2.83 8.38 -12.12
CA PRO A 216 3.09 7.06 -12.70
C PRO A 216 3.73 6.09 -11.71
N GLY A 217 3.19 4.88 -11.63
CA GLY A 217 3.68 3.83 -10.72
C GLY A 217 3.19 3.93 -9.26
N TRP A 218 2.39 4.93 -8.91
CA TRP A 218 1.74 5.02 -7.59
C TRP A 218 0.25 4.68 -7.66
N LYS A 219 -0.26 3.97 -6.64
CA LYS A 219 -1.69 3.66 -6.48
C LYS A 219 -2.31 4.42 -5.29
N PRO A 220 -3.64 4.63 -5.26
CA PRO A 220 -4.30 5.27 -4.12
C PRO A 220 -4.00 4.61 -2.77
N GLU A 221 -3.82 3.29 -2.75
CA GLU A 221 -3.48 2.53 -1.54
C GLU A 221 -2.08 2.85 -1.03
N ASP A 222 -1.12 3.09 -1.94
CA ASP A 222 0.25 3.47 -1.57
C ASP A 222 0.26 4.86 -0.90
N LEU A 223 -0.52 5.80 -1.45
CA LEU A 223 -0.67 7.12 -0.86
C LEU A 223 -1.40 7.06 0.50
N ALA A 224 -2.42 6.21 0.63
CA ALA A 224 -3.11 6.00 1.90
C ALA A 224 -2.14 5.47 2.97
N LYS A 225 -1.30 4.48 2.64
CA LYS A 225 -0.24 3.98 3.54
C LYS A 225 0.72 5.08 3.97
N LEU A 226 1.20 5.90 3.04
CA LEU A 226 2.11 7.02 3.36
C LEU A 226 1.49 8.10 4.25
N LYS A 227 0.16 8.25 4.23
CA LYS A 227 -0.57 9.16 5.13
C LYS A 227 -0.78 8.58 6.53
N GLY A 228 -0.20 7.41 6.83
CA GLY A 228 -0.46 6.69 8.06
C GLY A 228 -1.80 5.94 8.06
N GLY A 229 -2.41 5.75 6.88
CA GLY A 229 -3.55 4.86 6.73
C GLY A 229 -3.09 3.41 6.93
N VAL A 230 -3.55 2.78 8.01
CA VAL A 230 -3.35 1.35 8.23
C VAL A 230 -4.02 0.54 7.13
N SER A 231 -3.30 -0.43 6.59
CA SER A 231 -3.89 -1.37 5.65
C SER A 231 -4.82 -2.33 6.40
N THR A 232 -6.02 -2.54 5.87
CA THR A 232 -7.05 -3.36 6.50
C THR A 232 -7.34 -4.61 5.66
N GLY A 233 -7.35 -5.77 6.29
CA GLY A 233 -7.77 -7.04 5.69
C GLY A 233 -8.95 -7.66 6.44
N CYS A 234 -9.58 -8.65 5.81
CA CYS A 234 -10.70 -9.41 6.36
C CYS A 234 -10.31 -10.88 6.45
N LEU A 235 -10.56 -11.46 7.61
CA LEU A 235 -10.37 -12.87 7.92
C LEU A 235 -11.73 -13.55 7.99
N TYR A 236 -12.07 -14.32 6.97
CA TYR A 236 -13.27 -15.13 6.94
C TYR A 236 -12.98 -16.55 7.40
N TYR A 237 -13.79 -17.11 8.30
CA TYR A 237 -13.62 -18.51 8.73
C TYR A 237 -14.96 -19.26 8.76
N THR A 238 -14.93 -20.51 8.32
CA THR A 238 -16.13 -21.35 8.17
C THR A 238 -15.81 -22.82 8.38
N ASP A 239 -16.71 -23.57 9.00
CA ASP A 239 -16.65 -25.03 9.03
C ASP A 239 -17.35 -25.70 7.82
N ASN A 240 -17.84 -24.89 6.87
CA ASN A 240 -18.60 -25.30 5.69
C ASN A 240 -19.89 -26.09 6.01
N SER A 241 -20.48 -25.91 7.20
CA SER A 241 -21.73 -26.56 7.61
C SER A 241 -22.99 -25.67 7.48
N LEU A 242 -22.79 -24.38 7.19
CA LEU A 242 -23.87 -23.42 6.96
C LEU A 242 -24.70 -23.81 5.71
N ASP A 243 -26.00 -23.57 5.77
CA ASP A 243 -26.89 -23.75 4.61
C ASP A 243 -26.37 -22.95 3.42
N GLU A 244 -26.35 -23.56 2.24
CA GLU A 244 -25.72 -22.97 1.06
C GLU A 244 -26.39 -21.66 0.63
N THR A 245 -27.71 -21.54 0.82
CA THR A 245 -28.46 -20.33 0.50
C THR A 245 -28.02 -19.19 1.40
N VAL A 246 -27.97 -19.43 2.72
CA VAL A 246 -27.54 -18.43 3.71
C VAL A 246 -26.07 -18.07 3.50
N ALA A 247 -25.21 -19.07 3.26
CA ALA A 247 -23.79 -18.86 3.00
C ALA A 247 -23.55 -17.97 1.77
N ARG A 248 -24.26 -18.23 0.66
CA ARG A 248 -24.15 -17.42 -0.57
C ARG A 248 -24.60 -15.98 -0.35
N VAL A 249 -25.65 -15.75 0.44
CA VAL A 249 -26.12 -14.38 0.77
C VAL A 249 -25.06 -13.66 1.62
N CYS A 250 -24.58 -14.28 2.69
CA CYS A 250 -23.57 -13.69 3.58
C CYS A 250 -22.27 -13.39 2.82
N GLN A 251 -21.80 -14.32 1.99
CA GLN A 251 -20.60 -14.13 1.18
C GLN A 251 -20.74 -13.00 0.16
N ARG A 252 -21.90 -12.90 -0.51
CA ARG A 252 -22.18 -11.81 -1.46
C ARG A 252 -22.21 -10.47 -0.76
N GLN A 253 -22.89 -10.40 0.38
CA GLN A 253 -22.97 -9.18 1.18
C GLN A 253 -21.59 -8.77 1.71
N LEU A 254 -20.79 -9.73 2.22
CA LEU A 254 -19.44 -9.47 2.68
C LEU A 254 -18.55 -8.95 1.54
N LYS A 255 -18.56 -9.59 0.36
CA LYS A 255 -17.83 -9.11 -0.84
C LYS A 255 -18.18 -7.66 -1.18
N LYS A 256 -19.46 -7.27 -1.07
CA LYS A 256 -19.89 -5.88 -1.27
C LYS A 256 -19.38 -4.97 -0.15
N ALA A 257 -19.52 -5.38 1.10
CA ALA A 257 -19.20 -4.56 2.27
C ALA A 257 -17.70 -4.27 2.44
N ILE A 258 -16.83 -5.24 2.11
CA ILE A 258 -15.38 -5.04 2.21
C ILE A 258 -14.84 -4.09 1.14
N ASN A 259 -15.60 -3.84 0.06
CA ASN A 259 -15.28 -2.88 -1.01
C ASN A 259 -13.83 -3.00 -1.52
N GLY A 260 -13.42 -4.22 -1.90
CA GLY A 260 -12.08 -4.48 -2.46
C GLY A 260 -10.95 -4.65 -1.44
N LYS A 261 -11.21 -4.55 -0.12
CA LYS A 261 -10.22 -4.92 0.91
C LYS A 261 -9.78 -6.38 0.74
N LYS A 262 -8.53 -6.68 1.14
CA LYS A 262 -7.97 -8.03 1.06
C LYS A 262 -8.79 -9.01 1.90
N LEU A 263 -9.11 -10.18 1.34
CA LEU A 263 -9.89 -11.21 1.99
C LEU A 263 -9.14 -12.53 1.96
N VAL A 264 -8.86 -13.08 3.15
CA VAL A 264 -8.40 -14.46 3.33
C VAL A 264 -9.54 -15.25 3.94
N SER A 265 -9.90 -16.37 3.32
CA SER A 265 -10.87 -17.32 3.87
C SER A 265 -10.17 -18.57 4.37
N VAL A 266 -10.61 -19.09 5.51
CA VAL A 266 -10.11 -20.35 6.06
C VAL A 266 -11.27 -21.30 6.29
N SER A 267 -11.19 -22.48 5.69
CA SER A 267 -12.31 -23.41 5.56
C SER A 267 -11.88 -24.86 5.83
N LEU A 268 -12.85 -25.75 6.04
CA LEU A 268 -12.62 -27.19 6.13
C LEU A 268 -12.84 -27.92 4.80
N LYS A 269 -13.35 -27.20 3.79
CA LYS A 269 -13.51 -27.64 2.41
C LYS A 269 -13.09 -26.53 1.44
N PRO A 270 -12.59 -26.87 0.24
CA PRO A 270 -12.26 -25.87 -0.77
C PRO A 270 -13.43 -24.95 -1.10
N MET A 271 -13.16 -23.66 -1.29
CA MET A 271 -14.17 -22.67 -1.68
C MET A 271 -13.55 -21.51 -2.48
N ASP A 272 -14.34 -20.92 -3.39
CA ASP A 272 -13.94 -19.75 -4.18
C ASP A 272 -14.36 -18.43 -3.49
N PHE A 273 -13.57 -18.03 -2.50
CA PHE A 273 -13.88 -16.85 -1.69
C PHE A 273 -12.64 -16.14 -1.15
N GLY A 274 -12.09 -15.21 -1.93
CA GLY A 274 -10.81 -14.56 -1.59
C GLY A 274 -9.65 -15.55 -1.72
N GLN A 275 -8.57 -15.33 -0.98
CA GLN A 275 -7.49 -16.33 -0.85
C GLN A 275 -7.95 -17.41 0.12
N ASN A 276 -8.28 -18.60 -0.37
CA ASN A 276 -8.77 -19.70 0.46
C ASN A 276 -7.64 -20.60 0.97
N ILE A 277 -7.67 -20.88 2.28
CA ILE A 277 -6.81 -21.83 2.99
C ILE A 277 -7.72 -22.95 3.50
N VAL A 278 -7.42 -24.18 3.12
CA VAL A 278 -8.19 -25.35 3.56
C VAL A 278 -7.41 -26.07 4.65
N LEU A 279 -8.05 -26.27 5.81
CA LEU A 279 -7.49 -27.08 6.90
C LEU A 279 -8.17 -28.45 6.91
N ASP A 280 -7.37 -29.51 6.88
CA ASP A 280 -7.85 -30.89 7.04
C ASP A 280 -8.06 -31.22 8.53
N LEU A 281 -9.11 -30.61 9.11
CA LEU A 281 -9.48 -30.74 10.52
C LEU A 281 -10.98 -30.99 10.65
N LYS A 282 -11.39 -31.59 11.78
CA LYS A 282 -12.81 -31.77 12.12
C LYS A 282 -13.37 -30.50 12.77
N ARG A 283 -14.67 -30.25 12.61
CA ARG A 283 -15.39 -29.15 13.28
C ARG A 283 -15.13 -29.17 14.78
N GLY A 284 -14.80 -28.01 15.36
CA GLY A 284 -14.59 -27.84 16.79
C GLY A 284 -14.02 -26.48 17.15
N TYR A 285 -14.00 -26.15 18.44
CA TYR A 285 -13.53 -24.83 18.91
C TYR A 285 -12.03 -24.64 18.72
N LEU A 286 -11.22 -25.66 19.00
CA LEU A 286 -9.79 -25.62 18.71
C LEU A 286 -9.54 -25.44 17.21
N THR A 287 -10.34 -26.12 16.37
CA THR A 287 -10.28 -25.95 14.91
C THR A 287 -10.59 -24.52 14.50
N MET A 288 -11.62 -23.89 15.06
CA MET A 288 -11.94 -22.48 14.81
C MET A 288 -10.76 -21.56 15.16
N PHE A 289 -10.10 -21.77 16.31
CA PHE A 289 -8.92 -21.00 16.68
C PHE A 289 -7.74 -21.22 15.71
N LYS A 290 -7.52 -22.45 15.25
CA LYS A 290 -6.51 -22.78 14.24
C LYS A 290 -6.84 -22.15 12.87
N GLN A 291 -8.12 -22.10 12.49
CA GLN A 291 -8.57 -21.41 11.28
C GLN A 291 -8.27 -19.92 11.36
N ILE A 292 -8.58 -19.29 12.51
CA ILE A 292 -8.27 -17.89 12.75
C ILE A 292 -6.77 -17.65 12.63
N LEU A 293 -5.94 -18.43 13.33
CA LEU A 293 -4.48 -18.24 13.30
C LEU A 293 -3.92 -18.39 11.88
N ALA A 294 -4.33 -19.43 11.14
CA ALA A 294 -3.87 -19.65 9.77
C ALA A 294 -4.20 -18.46 8.85
N GLY A 295 -5.37 -17.86 9.00
CA GLY A 295 -5.74 -16.70 8.20
C GLY A 295 -5.07 -15.41 8.65
N LEU A 296 -4.82 -15.22 9.95
CA LEU A 296 -4.00 -14.13 10.47
C LEU A 296 -2.57 -14.20 9.92
N GLU A 297 -1.95 -15.38 9.88
CA GLU A 297 -0.59 -15.58 9.37
C GLU A 297 -0.48 -15.39 7.83
N ALA A 298 -1.58 -15.57 7.10
CA ALA A 298 -1.62 -15.35 5.65
C ALA A 298 -1.94 -13.91 5.23
N LEU A 299 -2.53 -13.11 6.12
CA LEU A 299 -2.82 -11.69 5.86
C LEU A 299 -1.54 -10.85 5.98
N ASP A 300 -1.23 -10.06 4.96
CA ASP A 300 -0.12 -9.09 4.93
C ASP A 300 -0.56 -7.66 5.32
N THR A 301 -1.76 -7.50 5.88
CA THR A 301 -2.34 -6.21 6.30
C THR A 301 -2.09 -5.90 7.78
N ASP A 302 -2.10 -4.62 8.15
CA ASP A 302 -1.82 -4.14 9.51
C ASP A 302 -2.97 -4.45 10.48
N VAL A 303 -4.21 -4.24 10.04
CA VAL A 303 -5.44 -4.40 10.81
C VAL A 303 -6.30 -5.49 10.19
N VAL A 304 -6.90 -6.34 11.01
CA VAL A 304 -7.72 -7.47 10.57
C VAL A 304 -9.13 -7.38 11.18
N PHE A 305 -10.13 -7.43 10.31
CA PHE A 305 -11.54 -7.63 10.68
C PHE A 305 -11.88 -9.12 10.66
N PHE A 306 -12.54 -9.61 11.70
CA PHE A 306 -13.01 -10.99 11.80
C PHE A 306 -14.37 -11.11 11.13
N CYS A 307 -14.56 -12.14 10.31
CA CYS A 307 -15.79 -12.37 9.57
C CYS A 307 -16.27 -13.83 9.71
N GLU A 308 -17.36 -14.05 10.44
CA GLU A 308 -18.05 -15.35 10.51
C GLU A 308 -18.98 -15.59 9.32
N HIS A 309 -19.25 -16.88 9.06
CA HIS A 309 -19.94 -17.33 7.85
C HIS A 309 -21.44 -17.02 7.79
N ASP A 310 -22.07 -16.77 8.93
CA ASP A 310 -23.49 -16.59 9.17
C ASP A 310 -23.84 -15.15 9.57
N VAL A 311 -22.99 -14.18 9.20
CA VAL A 311 -23.17 -12.76 9.54
C VAL A 311 -23.30 -11.91 8.28
N LEU A 312 -24.32 -11.04 8.26
CA LEU A 312 -24.44 -9.96 7.29
C LEU A 312 -23.68 -8.73 7.82
N TYR A 313 -22.57 -8.41 7.17
CA TYR A 313 -21.78 -7.22 7.51
C TYR A 313 -22.27 -6.00 6.73
N HIS A 314 -22.45 -4.89 7.41
CA HIS A 314 -22.69 -3.60 6.76
C HIS A 314 -21.35 -2.93 6.38
N PRO A 315 -21.25 -2.18 5.25
CA PRO A 315 -20.01 -1.49 4.86
C PRO A 315 -19.37 -0.65 5.96
N SER A 316 -20.17 0.02 6.79
CA SER A 316 -19.68 0.88 7.88
C SER A 316 -18.98 0.14 9.02
N HIS A 317 -19.10 -1.19 9.10
CA HIS A 317 -18.24 -2.00 9.96
C HIS A 317 -16.77 -1.85 9.56
N PHE A 318 -16.49 -1.84 8.25
CA PHE A 318 -15.14 -1.81 7.69
C PHE A 318 -14.57 -0.40 7.48
N GLU A 319 -15.26 0.63 7.99
CA GLU A 319 -14.81 2.02 7.99
C GLU A 319 -14.03 2.37 9.27
N PHE A 320 -14.13 1.53 10.31
CA PHE A 320 -13.45 1.74 11.57
C PHE A 320 -11.93 1.53 11.46
N THR A 321 -11.17 2.40 12.10
CA THR A 321 -9.70 2.28 12.21
C THR A 321 -9.32 2.22 13.69
N PRO A 322 -8.75 1.10 14.18
CA PRO A 322 -8.28 0.97 15.55
C PRO A 322 -7.28 2.09 15.94
N PRO A 323 -7.59 2.94 16.94
CA PRO A 323 -6.70 4.05 17.32
C PRO A 323 -5.45 3.60 18.09
N LYS A 324 -5.46 2.41 18.70
CA LYS A 324 -4.33 1.87 19.48
C LYS A 324 -3.99 0.46 19.04
N GLN A 325 -2.71 0.12 19.01
CA GLN A 325 -2.22 -1.20 18.57
C GLN A 325 -2.41 -2.28 19.64
N ASP A 326 -2.39 -1.91 20.91
CA ASP A 326 -2.45 -2.79 22.08
C ASP A 326 -3.88 -3.00 22.62
N VAL A 327 -4.90 -2.66 21.81
CA VAL A 327 -6.32 -2.77 22.17
C VAL A 327 -7.08 -3.55 21.10
N PHE A 328 -7.96 -4.45 21.55
CA PHE A 328 -8.91 -5.18 20.72
C PHE A 328 -10.25 -4.47 20.69
N TYR A 329 -10.76 -4.18 19.49
CA TYR A 329 -12.00 -3.43 19.33
C TYR A 329 -13.12 -4.34 18.87
N TYR A 330 -14.31 -4.18 19.45
CA TYR A 330 -15.50 -4.95 19.08
C TYR A 330 -16.59 -4.03 18.56
N ASN A 331 -17.21 -4.41 17.45
CA ASN A 331 -18.41 -3.70 16.98
C ASN A 331 -19.61 -4.07 17.87
N GLY A 332 -20.03 -3.14 18.71
CA GLY A 332 -21.21 -3.27 19.57
C GLY A 332 -22.53 -3.05 18.84
N ASN A 333 -22.52 -2.43 17.65
CA ASN A 333 -23.73 -2.31 16.83
C ASN A 333 -24.02 -3.64 16.14
N TYR A 334 -24.65 -4.56 16.88
CA TYR A 334 -24.77 -5.96 16.52
C TYR A 334 -26.16 -6.49 16.83
N TRP A 335 -26.79 -7.14 15.86
CA TRP A 335 -28.14 -7.68 15.95
C TRP A 335 -28.13 -9.19 15.73
N PHE A 336 -28.97 -9.91 16.46
CA PHE A 336 -29.25 -11.32 16.22
C PHE A 336 -30.57 -11.44 15.47
N LEU A 337 -30.59 -12.18 14.37
CA LEU A 337 -31.79 -12.47 13.59
C LEU A 337 -32.10 -13.96 13.65
N ARG A 338 -33.27 -14.31 14.19
CA ARG A 338 -33.79 -15.68 14.17
C ARG A 338 -34.47 -15.94 12.83
N LEU A 339 -33.93 -16.86 12.02
CA LEU A 339 -34.53 -17.11 10.72
C LEU A 339 -35.94 -17.69 10.80
N THR A 340 -36.24 -18.54 11.78
CA THR A 340 -37.51 -19.30 11.79
C THR A 340 -38.76 -18.42 11.79
N ASP A 341 -38.69 -17.21 12.35
CA ASP A 341 -39.82 -16.30 12.47
C ASP A 341 -39.48 -14.83 12.17
N GLY A 342 -38.23 -14.54 11.79
CA GLY A 342 -37.78 -13.18 11.50
C GLY A 342 -37.66 -12.29 12.74
N PHE A 343 -37.69 -12.84 13.95
CA PHE A 343 -37.49 -12.07 15.18
C PHE A 343 -36.04 -11.58 15.26
N ALA A 344 -35.85 -10.29 15.51
CA ALA A 344 -34.54 -9.67 15.62
C ALA A 344 -34.34 -9.05 17.01
N LEU A 345 -33.12 -9.13 17.53
CA LEU A 345 -32.78 -8.72 18.88
C LEU A 345 -31.41 -8.05 18.93
N HIS A 346 -31.35 -6.90 19.60
CA HIS A 346 -30.13 -6.20 19.97
C HIS A 346 -30.01 -6.08 21.49
N TYR A 347 -28.77 -6.16 21.96
CA TYR A 347 -28.33 -5.79 23.31
C TYR A 347 -26.82 -5.57 23.28
N ASP A 348 -26.24 -5.00 24.34
CA ASP A 348 -24.80 -4.76 24.40
C ASP A 348 -24.01 -6.09 24.38
N VAL A 349 -23.26 -6.33 23.30
CA VAL A 349 -22.39 -7.51 23.13
C VAL A 349 -21.08 -7.13 22.46
N SER A 350 -20.07 -7.99 22.57
CA SER A 350 -18.76 -7.80 21.95
C SER A 350 -18.37 -9.09 21.20
N PRO A 351 -19.05 -9.45 20.10
CA PRO A 351 -18.97 -10.79 19.54
C PRO A 351 -17.64 -10.99 18.81
N LEU A 352 -17.13 -12.23 18.76
CA LEU A 352 -15.87 -12.52 18.07
C LEU A 352 -15.90 -12.13 16.58
N SER A 353 -17.03 -12.35 15.91
CA SER A 353 -17.35 -11.87 14.55
C SER A 353 -17.37 -10.34 14.40
N GLY A 354 -17.36 -9.59 15.50
CA GLY A 354 -17.26 -8.13 15.49
C GLY A 354 -15.86 -7.61 15.82
N LEU A 355 -14.87 -8.49 16.01
CA LEU A 355 -13.52 -8.14 16.40
C LEU A 355 -12.73 -7.49 15.24
N VAL A 356 -12.07 -6.38 15.57
CA VAL A 356 -11.05 -5.75 14.74
C VAL A 356 -9.87 -5.31 15.59
N ALA A 357 -8.65 -5.66 15.17
CA ALA A 357 -7.42 -5.25 15.85
C ALA A 357 -6.21 -5.35 14.93
N TYR A 358 -5.07 -4.87 15.41
CA TYR A 358 -3.79 -5.05 14.71
C TYR A 358 -3.39 -6.53 14.66
N ARG A 359 -2.88 -6.97 13.51
CA ARG A 359 -2.58 -8.37 13.18
C ARG A 359 -1.58 -9.00 14.14
N GLU A 360 -0.49 -8.32 14.46
CA GLU A 360 0.59 -8.88 15.30
C GLU A 360 0.10 -9.20 16.73
N PRO A 361 -0.60 -8.30 17.44
CA PRO A 361 -1.30 -8.61 18.69
C PRO A 361 -2.22 -9.83 18.61
N LEU A 362 -3.02 -9.93 17.54
CA LEU A 362 -3.94 -11.06 17.33
C LEU A 362 -3.18 -12.37 17.17
N ILE A 363 -2.11 -12.42 16.37
CA ILE A 363 -1.28 -13.62 16.18
C ILE A 363 -0.71 -14.09 17.51
N LYS A 364 -0.12 -13.18 18.30
CA LYS A 364 0.43 -13.49 19.63
C LYS A 364 -0.63 -14.11 20.54
N HIS A 365 -1.80 -13.47 20.61
CA HIS A 365 -2.91 -13.95 21.43
C HIS A 365 -3.43 -15.32 20.99
N PHE A 366 -3.68 -15.51 19.69
CA PHE A 366 -4.23 -16.78 19.20
C PHE A 366 -3.22 -17.94 19.26
N LYS A 367 -1.92 -17.68 19.15
CA LYS A 367 -0.87 -18.68 19.46
C LYS A 367 -0.93 -19.12 20.91
N GLU A 368 -1.02 -18.17 21.83
CA GLU A 368 -1.13 -18.46 23.27
C GLU A 368 -2.41 -19.22 23.60
N ARG A 369 -3.54 -18.79 23.04
CA ARG A 369 -4.85 -19.43 23.20
C ARG A 369 -4.85 -20.86 22.69
N ILE A 370 -4.30 -21.12 21.50
CA ILE A 370 -4.20 -22.49 20.95
C ILE A 370 -3.37 -23.37 21.87
N ALA A 371 -2.19 -22.89 22.30
CA ALA A 371 -1.34 -23.65 23.21
C ALA A 371 -2.03 -24.00 24.53
N LEU A 372 -2.82 -23.08 25.09
CA LEU A 372 -3.61 -23.33 26.30
C LEU A 372 -4.68 -24.43 26.06
N VAL A 373 -5.45 -24.32 24.97
CA VAL A 373 -6.52 -25.28 24.65
C VAL A 373 -5.98 -26.65 24.28
N GLU A 374 -4.81 -26.73 23.64
CA GLU A 374 -4.14 -28.01 23.34
C GLU A 374 -3.65 -28.70 24.62
N LYS A 375 -3.20 -27.93 25.61
CA LYS A 375 -2.71 -28.45 26.89
C LYS A 375 -3.84 -28.88 27.83
N GLU A 376 -4.88 -28.06 27.95
CA GLU A 376 -5.89 -28.20 29.02
C GLU A 376 -7.27 -28.65 28.50
N GLY A 377 -7.44 -28.70 27.18
CA GLY A 377 -8.74 -28.89 26.55
C GLY A 377 -9.56 -27.59 26.49
N PHE A 378 -10.61 -27.59 25.68
CA PHE A 378 -11.50 -26.43 25.60
C PHE A 378 -12.42 -26.36 26.83
N SER A 379 -12.50 -25.19 27.45
CA SER A 379 -13.43 -24.87 28.53
C SER A 379 -14.13 -23.55 28.26
N TYR A 380 -15.43 -23.45 28.55
CA TYR A 380 -16.19 -22.19 28.43
C TYR A 380 -15.65 -21.08 29.35
N ASN A 381 -14.79 -21.40 30.32
CA ASN A 381 -14.10 -20.40 31.12
C ASN A 381 -13.20 -19.48 30.29
N ILE A 382 -12.58 -19.99 29.21
CA ILE A 382 -11.68 -19.22 28.34
C ILE A 382 -12.39 -18.10 27.57
N GLY A 383 -13.70 -18.23 27.36
CA GLY A 383 -14.50 -17.36 26.50
C GLY A 383 -14.13 -17.46 25.01
N PHE A 384 -15.03 -17.02 24.13
CA PHE A 384 -14.72 -16.94 22.69
C PHE A 384 -14.03 -15.62 22.36
N GLU A 385 -14.51 -14.55 22.99
CA GLU A 385 -14.09 -13.16 22.83
C GLU A 385 -12.82 -12.89 23.65
N PRO A 386 -11.66 -12.66 23.02
CA PRO A 386 -10.45 -12.21 23.71
C PRO A 386 -10.68 -11.01 24.66
N MET A 387 -10.01 -10.99 25.82
CA MET A 387 -9.91 -9.85 26.74
C MET A 387 -11.20 -9.35 27.43
N THR A 388 -12.41 -9.70 26.96
CA THR A 388 -13.67 -9.13 27.46
C THR A 388 -14.08 -9.59 28.87
N HIS A 389 -13.49 -10.66 29.40
CA HIS A 389 -13.96 -11.30 30.64
C HIS A 389 -12.94 -11.30 31.80
N GLY A 390 -11.65 -11.06 31.53
CA GLY A 390 -10.58 -11.11 32.54
C GLY A 390 -10.41 -12.44 33.29
N ARG A 391 -10.94 -13.56 32.76
CA ARG A 391 -10.97 -14.88 33.44
C ARG A 391 -9.66 -15.67 33.35
N ILE A 392 -8.81 -15.34 32.39
CA ILE A 392 -7.56 -16.03 32.11
C ILE A 392 -6.43 -15.02 32.24
N ASP A 393 -5.38 -15.40 32.96
CA ASP A 393 -4.17 -14.61 33.10
C ASP A 393 -3.23 -14.87 31.92
N TRP A 394 -3.51 -14.21 30.79
CA TRP A 394 -2.68 -14.29 29.60
C TRP A 394 -1.29 -13.71 29.85
N LYS A 395 -0.25 -14.36 29.33
CA LYS A 395 1.14 -13.87 29.31
C LYS A 395 1.22 -12.53 28.61
N THR A 396 0.50 -12.38 27.49
CA THR A 396 0.38 -11.11 26.79
C THR A 396 -1.02 -10.54 26.97
N LYS A 397 -1.12 -9.44 27.70
CA LYS A 397 -2.40 -8.76 27.94
C LYS A 397 -2.59 -7.60 26.98
N TYR A 398 -3.79 -7.49 26.44
CA TYR A 398 -4.23 -6.38 25.60
C TYR A 398 -5.46 -5.73 26.23
N GLY A 399 -5.67 -4.44 25.95
CA GLY A 399 -6.92 -3.77 26.29
C GLY A 399 -8.06 -4.26 25.41
N PHE A 400 -9.29 -3.91 25.78
CA PHE A 400 -10.43 -4.02 24.87
C PHE A 400 -11.32 -2.78 24.96
N GLU A 401 -11.89 -2.38 23.83
CA GLU A 401 -12.83 -1.27 23.72
C GLU A 401 -13.97 -1.67 22.76
N VAL A 402 -15.11 -0.99 22.86
CA VAL A 402 -16.27 -1.21 21.98
C VAL A 402 -16.46 0.03 21.11
N TYR A 403 -16.62 -0.16 19.81
CA TYR A 403 -17.02 0.88 18.87
C TYR A 403 -18.39 0.52 18.28
N HIS A 404 -19.06 1.51 17.68
CA HIS A 404 -20.37 1.30 17.06
C HIS A 404 -20.30 1.80 15.62
N SER A 405 -20.43 0.90 14.65
CA SER A 405 -20.62 1.29 13.24
C SER A 405 -21.96 2.03 13.07
N SER A 406 -22.09 2.83 12.01
CA SER A 406 -23.32 3.59 11.75
C SER A 406 -24.56 2.72 11.49
N SER A 407 -24.35 1.50 10.99
CA SER A 407 -25.38 0.47 10.80
C SER A 407 -24.89 -0.86 11.38
N PRO A 408 -25.79 -1.75 11.83
CA PRO A 408 -25.43 -2.97 12.52
C PRO A 408 -24.91 -4.08 11.60
N ASN A 409 -24.08 -4.94 12.19
CA ASN A 409 -23.90 -6.31 11.68
C ASN A 409 -25.07 -7.19 12.15
N ILE A 410 -25.47 -8.17 11.34
CA ILE A 410 -26.60 -9.08 11.65
C ILE A 410 -26.12 -10.52 11.69
N ASP A 411 -26.15 -11.14 12.87
CA ASP A 411 -25.86 -12.55 13.14
C ASP A 411 -27.10 -13.41 12.92
N ILE A 412 -27.00 -14.33 11.97
CA ILE A 412 -28.12 -15.15 11.56
C ILE A 412 -28.15 -16.44 12.41
N SER A 413 -29.16 -16.54 13.27
CA SER A 413 -29.48 -17.78 13.96
C SER A 413 -30.31 -18.70 13.06
N HIS A 414 -29.66 -19.72 12.51
CA HIS A 414 -30.20 -20.67 11.52
C HIS A 414 -30.39 -22.10 12.08
N GLY A 415 -30.28 -22.29 13.40
CA GLY A 415 -30.58 -23.55 14.08
C GLY A 415 -29.47 -24.61 14.03
N LYS A 416 -28.37 -24.37 13.29
CA LYS A 416 -27.15 -25.21 13.28
C LYS A 416 -25.91 -24.44 13.80
N ASN A 417 -26.12 -23.24 14.35
CA ASN A 417 -25.07 -22.42 14.94
C ASN A 417 -24.36 -23.20 16.07
N VAL A 418 -23.05 -22.97 16.24
CA VAL A 418 -22.28 -23.65 17.29
C VAL A 418 -22.73 -23.20 18.69
N THR A 419 -23.09 -21.92 18.83
CA THR A 419 -23.55 -21.33 20.09
C THR A 419 -25.05 -21.07 20.06
N GLN A 420 -25.74 -21.41 21.14
CA GLN A 420 -27.16 -21.10 21.28
C GLN A 420 -27.35 -19.62 21.67
N LYS A 421 -28.26 -18.93 20.96
CA LYS A 421 -28.64 -17.56 21.30
C LYS A 421 -29.77 -17.54 22.33
N ARG A 422 -29.79 -16.51 23.18
CA ARG A 422 -30.81 -16.29 24.20
C ARG A 422 -31.76 -15.19 23.73
N TRP A 423 -33.04 -15.53 23.61
CA TRP A 423 -34.07 -14.64 23.04
C TRP A 423 -34.90 -13.90 24.08
N THR A 424 -34.71 -14.18 25.37
CA THR A 424 -35.47 -13.58 26.46
C THR A 424 -34.54 -13.27 27.63
N GLN A 425 -34.81 -12.18 28.35
CA GLN A 425 -33.91 -11.66 29.40
C GLN A 425 -33.77 -12.60 30.62
N ASP A 426 -34.74 -13.45 30.90
CA ASP A 426 -34.71 -14.45 31.98
C ASP A 426 -33.62 -15.51 31.79
N LYS A 427 -33.22 -15.78 30.54
CA LYS A 427 -32.16 -16.75 30.23
C LYS A 427 -30.75 -16.24 30.54
N PHE A 428 -30.60 -14.95 30.90
CA PHE A 428 -29.31 -14.35 31.21
C PHE A 428 -29.07 -14.29 32.72
N ARG A 429 -27.90 -14.80 33.14
CA ARG A 429 -27.43 -14.70 34.54
C ARG A 429 -27.26 -13.24 34.97
N ARG A 430 -26.70 -12.39 34.11
CA ARG A 430 -26.63 -10.94 34.26
C ARG A 430 -27.52 -10.31 33.20
N LYS A 431 -28.47 -9.47 33.61
CA LYS A 431 -29.42 -8.87 32.68
C LYS A 431 -28.68 -8.03 31.62
N PRO A 432 -29.00 -8.21 30.33
CA PRO A 432 -28.40 -7.43 29.25
C PRO A 432 -28.88 -5.98 29.30
N THR A 433 -28.03 -5.07 28.85
CA THR A 433 -28.34 -3.64 28.67
C THR A 433 -28.65 -3.35 27.20
N ASN A 434 -29.33 -2.23 26.93
CA ASN A 434 -29.74 -1.80 25.59
C ASN A 434 -30.59 -2.84 24.81
N TRP A 435 -31.43 -3.58 25.54
CA TRP A 435 -32.33 -4.59 24.96
C TRP A 435 -33.35 -3.95 24.01
N THR A 436 -33.26 -4.29 22.73
CA THR A 436 -34.14 -3.77 21.69
C THR A 436 -34.63 -4.92 20.81
N GLU A 437 -35.94 -5.04 20.65
CA GLU A 437 -36.56 -6.04 19.79
C GLU A 437 -36.98 -5.39 18.47
N ALA A 438 -36.84 -6.13 17.38
CA ALA A 438 -37.31 -5.74 16.06
C ALA A 438 -37.76 -6.98 15.28
N ASN A 439 -38.12 -6.79 14.02
CA ASN A 439 -38.28 -7.87 13.07
C ASN A 439 -37.30 -7.70 11.90
N ILE A 440 -37.19 -8.71 11.06
CA ILE A 440 -36.34 -8.73 9.86
C ILE A 440 -36.54 -7.53 8.92
N ASP A 441 -37.69 -6.86 8.98
CA ASP A 441 -38.05 -5.73 8.12
C ASP A 441 -37.73 -4.37 8.77
N THR A 442 -37.41 -4.34 10.07
CA THR A 442 -37.22 -3.10 10.85
C THR A 442 -35.84 -2.99 11.51
N ILE A 443 -34.88 -3.85 11.15
CA ILE A 443 -33.49 -3.72 11.64
C ILE A 443 -32.90 -2.39 11.12
N PRO A 444 -32.47 -1.47 12.00
CA PRO A 444 -31.99 -0.16 11.60
C PRO A 444 -30.80 -0.22 10.64
N GLY A 445 -30.72 0.70 9.68
CA GLY A 445 -29.58 0.81 8.76
C GLY A 445 -29.56 -0.21 7.62
N TRP A 446 -30.62 -1.01 7.45
CA TRP A 446 -30.80 -1.95 6.34
C TRP A 446 -32.11 -1.68 5.61
N ASP A 447 -32.05 -1.51 4.28
CA ASP A 447 -33.25 -1.16 3.49
C ASP A 447 -34.31 -2.27 3.47
N ASN A 448 -33.88 -3.55 3.42
CA ASN A 448 -34.76 -4.73 3.56
C ASN A 448 -33.94 -6.03 3.71
N VAL A 449 -33.79 -6.55 4.94
CA VAL A 449 -33.02 -7.80 5.21
C VAL A 449 -33.77 -9.04 4.70
N ARG A 450 -35.10 -9.03 4.74
CA ARG A 450 -35.95 -10.13 4.23
C ARG A 450 -35.67 -10.42 2.75
N ARG A 451 -35.57 -9.36 1.96
CA ARG A 451 -35.24 -9.43 0.53
C ARG A 451 -33.83 -9.96 0.28
N LEU A 452 -32.87 -9.64 1.14
CA LEU A 452 -31.51 -10.19 1.03
C LEU A 452 -31.49 -11.70 1.26
N LEU A 453 -32.33 -12.19 2.18
CA LEU A 453 -32.38 -13.59 2.58
C LEU A 453 -33.36 -14.44 1.73
N ASN A 454 -34.05 -13.84 0.74
CA ASN A 454 -35.09 -14.49 -0.06
C ASN A 454 -36.10 -15.27 0.82
N PHE A 455 -36.55 -14.68 1.94
CA PHE A 455 -37.76 -15.16 2.58
C PHE A 455 -38.89 -15.01 1.55
N ALA A 456 -39.48 -16.12 1.13
CA ALA A 456 -40.69 -16.08 0.33
C ALA A 456 -41.69 -15.15 1.03
N ASP A 457 -42.18 -14.14 0.31
CA ASP A 457 -43.37 -13.41 0.76
C ASP A 457 -44.46 -14.47 1.00
N PRO A 458 -45.09 -14.52 2.20
CA PRO A 458 -46.36 -15.21 2.29
C PRO A 458 -47.33 -14.41 1.45
N VAL A 459 -47.72 -14.98 0.31
CA VAL A 459 -48.89 -14.53 -0.48
C VAL A 459 -50.13 -14.55 0.41
#